data_AF-A0A6V7UVF4-F1
#
_entry.id   AF-A0A6V7UVF4-F1
#
_cell.length_a   1.000
_cell.length_b   1.000
_cell.length_c   1.000
_cell.angle_alpha   90.00
_cell.angle_beta   90.00
_cell.angle_gamma   90.00
#
_symmetry.space_group_name_H-M   'P 1'
#
loop_
_entity.id
_entity.type
_entity.pdbx_description
1 polymer ?
#
loop_
_entity_poly.entity_id
_entity_poly.type
_entity_poly.pdbx_seq_one_letter_code
_entity_poly.pdbx_strand_id
1 'polypeptide(L)'
;MEGTRPPVFLTILPVINKPSDTRFTICAIRTGNLRGAFSVAQNGEGNCELRTQMQLDREAIPNYLLNITVENGGQQDWTLANISVLDVNDNKPKFVFNKIGGERKNEKLGTEESFFAVLPIETMANQRFYKITAEDGDEPGNGNSLINYSIDTEETTQGEAGNLFGIDPQSGELWPKKGADELAQISKKNFFRITVIACDNPGEQKRRLCSRAPVSISILDDRHRFVLIFSGESAEQIKHQEKEILNSLRPFTFPCSNPIIERIEVEEGGDIKKYLKRSKERNEYLVNVILYTAN
;
A
#
# COMPACT_ATOMS: atom_id res chain seq x y z
N MET A 1 -11.00 -10.18 -20.83
CA MET A 1 -9.81 -9.95 -20.01
C MET A 1 -9.35 -8.54 -20.32
N GLU A 2 -8.87 -7.82 -19.32
CA GLU A 2 -8.23 -6.51 -19.54
C GLU A 2 -6.92 -6.62 -20.33
N GLY A 3 -6.37 -5.48 -20.73
CA GLY A 3 -5.11 -5.37 -21.50
C GLY A 3 -5.16 -5.99 -22.91
N THR A 4 -6.26 -6.66 -23.28
CA THR A 4 -6.40 -7.35 -24.56
C THR A 4 -6.56 -6.34 -25.69
N ARG A 5 -5.75 -6.47 -26.74
CA ARG A 5 -5.75 -5.55 -27.89
C ARG A 5 -7.09 -5.62 -28.65
N PRO A 6 -7.78 -4.48 -28.87
CA PRO A 6 -9.03 -4.42 -29.63
C PRO A 6 -8.78 -4.55 -31.15
N PRO A 7 -9.82 -4.86 -31.94
CA PRO A 7 -11.17 -5.21 -31.49
C PRO A 7 -11.30 -6.67 -31.07
N VAL A 8 -11.92 -6.92 -29.92
CA VAL A 8 -12.18 -8.27 -29.42
C VAL A 8 -13.67 -8.57 -29.56
N PHE A 9 -14.00 -9.70 -30.20
CA PHE A 9 -15.36 -10.22 -30.24
C PHE A 9 -15.81 -10.64 -28.84
N LEU A 10 -16.98 -10.16 -28.40
CA LEU A 10 -17.56 -10.52 -27.11
C LEU A 10 -18.69 -11.52 -27.28
N THR A 11 -19.74 -11.12 -28.00
CA THR A 11 -20.95 -11.94 -28.19
C THR A 11 -21.81 -11.41 -29.33
N ILE A 12 -22.77 -12.24 -29.75
CA ILE A 12 -23.86 -11.87 -30.65
C ILE A 12 -25.15 -11.81 -29.82
N LEU A 13 -25.83 -10.68 -29.86
CA LEU A 13 -27.17 -10.50 -29.32
C LEU A 13 -28.19 -10.85 -30.42
N PRO A 14 -28.95 -11.94 -30.27
CA PRO A 14 -29.90 -12.37 -31.29
C PRO A 14 -31.07 -11.40 -31.35
N VAL A 15 -31.44 -10.99 -32.56
CA VAL A 15 -32.66 -10.20 -32.80
C VAL A 15 -33.78 -11.19 -33.12
N ILE A 16 -34.76 -11.25 -32.21
CA ILE A 16 -35.93 -12.15 -32.30
C ILE A 16 -37.01 -11.48 -33.14
N ASN A 17 -37.78 -12.26 -33.90
CA ASN A 17 -38.85 -11.77 -34.79
C ASN A 17 -38.40 -10.73 -35.83
N LYS A 18 -37.12 -10.79 -36.25
CA LYS A 18 -36.57 -9.93 -37.29
C LYS A 18 -37.24 -10.19 -38.66
N PRO A 19 -37.40 -9.15 -39.50
CA PRO A 19 -37.91 -9.31 -40.86
C PRO A 19 -36.91 -10.08 -41.73
N SER A 20 -37.39 -10.63 -42.85
CA SER A 20 -36.53 -11.32 -43.83
C SER A 20 -35.51 -10.38 -44.47
N ASP A 21 -35.87 -9.11 -44.68
CA ASP A 21 -34.94 -8.07 -45.12
C ASP A 21 -34.37 -7.34 -43.90
N THR A 22 -33.13 -7.67 -43.57
CA THR A 22 -32.42 -7.11 -42.42
C THR A 22 -31.61 -5.87 -42.77
N ARG A 23 -31.59 -5.38 -44.02
CA ARG A 23 -30.74 -4.25 -44.45
C ARG A 23 -30.96 -2.95 -43.68
N PHE A 24 -32.13 -2.81 -43.04
CA PHE A 24 -32.50 -1.64 -42.24
C PHE A 24 -32.38 -1.87 -40.72
N THR A 25 -31.86 -3.01 -40.27
CA THR A 25 -31.62 -3.26 -38.84
C THR A 25 -30.36 -2.54 -38.39
N ILE A 26 -30.51 -1.58 -37.47
CA ILE A 26 -29.43 -0.80 -36.90
C ILE A 26 -29.30 -1.16 -35.42
N CYS A 27 -28.10 -1.57 -35.01
CA CYS A 27 -27.76 -1.77 -33.60
C CYS A 27 -27.00 -0.55 -33.09
N ALA A 28 -27.33 -0.07 -31.89
CA ALA A 28 -26.65 1.07 -31.28
C ALA A 28 -26.52 0.91 -29.76
N ILE A 29 -25.43 1.42 -29.18
CA ILE A 29 -25.29 1.56 -27.73
C ILE A 29 -25.77 2.96 -27.35
N ARG A 30 -26.82 3.05 -26.52
CA ARG A 30 -27.42 4.34 -26.11
C ARG A 30 -26.77 4.92 -24.86
N THR A 31 -26.47 4.10 -23.87
CA THR A 31 -25.88 4.51 -22.59
C THR A 31 -24.94 3.43 -22.05
N GLY A 32 -24.13 3.78 -21.05
CA GLY A 32 -23.22 2.84 -20.37
C GLY A 32 -21.87 2.60 -21.09
N ASN A 33 -21.70 3.11 -22.30
CA ASN A 33 -20.44 2.99 -23.07
C ASN A 33 -19.38 4.00 -22.63
N LEU A 34 -18.93 3.90 -21.39
CA LEU A 34 -17.90 4.79 -20.84
C LEU A 34 -16.64 4.73 -21.72
N ARG A 35 -16.05 5.90 -21.99
CA ARG A 35 -14.87 6.09 -22.85
C ARG A 35 -15.02 5.56 -24.29
N GLY A 36 -16.23 5.21 -24.73
CA GLY A 36 -16.44 4.60 -26.05
C GLY A 36 -15.82 3.19 -26.17
N ALA A 37 -15.75 2.46 -25.06
CA ALA A 37 -15.01 1.22 -24.95
C ALA A 37 -15.52 0.07 -25.84
N PHE A 38 -16.79 0.14 -26.26
CA PHE A 38 -17.45 -0.90 -27.05
C PHE A 38 -18.08 -0.35 -28.33
N SER A 39 -18.21 -1.22 -29.32
CA SER A 39 -19.01 -1.01 -30.52
C SER A 39 -20.01 -2.14 -30.68
N VAL A 40 -21.21 -1.82 -31.14
CA VAL A 40 -22.18 -2.80 -31.61
C VAL A 40 -22.49 -2.53 -33.09
N ALA A 41 -22.55 -3.59 -33.88
CA ALA A 41 -22.89 -3.50 -35.30
C ALA A 41 -23.73 -4.71 -35.72
N GLN A 42 -24.53 -4.55 -36.77
CA GLN A 42 -25.26 -5.67 -37.34
C GLN A 42 -24.29 -6.65 -38.02
N ASN A 43 -24.48 -7.95 -37.81
CA ASN A 43 -23.77 -8.99 -38.55
C ASN A 43 -24.54 -9.44 -39.81
N GLY A 44 -23.96 -10.35 -40.60
CA GLY A 44 -24.58 -10.84 -41.84
C GLY A 44 -25.92 -11.57 -41.67
N GLU A 45 -26.29 -11.97 -40.44
CA GLU A 45 -27.56 -12.65 -40.11
C GLU A 45 -28.61 -11.68 -39.55
N GLY A 46 -28.28 -10.39 -39.48
CA GLY A 46 -29.15 -9.37 -38.90
C GLY A 46 -29.22 -9.36 -37.37
N ASN A 47 -28.24 -9.96 -36.70
CA ASN A 47 -28.08 -9.91 -35.25
C ASN A 47 -27.08 -8.82 -34.85
N CYS A 48 -27.11 -8.39 -33.58
CA CYS A 48 -26.22 -7.34 -33.09
C CYS A 48 -24.93 -7.94 -32.51
N GLU A 49 -23.81 -7.71 -33.17
CA GLU A 49 -22.49 -8.17 -32.76
C GLU A 49 -21.78 -7.10 -31.92
N LEU A 50 -21.36 -7.48 -30.71
CA LEU A 50 -20.70 -6.60 -29.75
C LEU A 50 -19.18 -6.89 -29.72
N ARG A 51 -18.38 -5.84 -29.85
CA ARG A 51 -16.91 -5.88 -29.82
C ARG A 51 -16.33 -4.79 -28.92
N THR A 52 -15.12 -4.99 -28.42
CA THR A 52 -14.32 -3.91 -27.80
C THR A 52 -13.72 -3.00 -28.87
N GLN A 53 -13.52 -1.72 -28.51
CA GLN A 53 -12.87 -0.70 -29.35
C GLN A 53 -11.58 -0.16 -28.72
N MET A 54 -11.37 -0.43 -27.43
CA MET A 54 -10.16 -0.06 -26.71
C MET A 54 -9.68 -1.24 -25.84
N GLN A 55 -8.44 -1.13 -25.35
CA GLN A 55 -7.98 -1.98 -24.26
C GLN A 55 -8.76 -1.60 -23.01
N LEU A 56 -9.37 -2.61 -22.38
CA LEU A 56 -10.04 -2.43 -21.10
C LEU A 56 -8.99 -2.50 -19.98
N ASP A 57 -9.31 -1.84 -18.87
CA ASP A 57 -8.52 -1.73 -17.65
C ASP A 57 -9.53 -1.86 -16.50
N ARG A 58 -9.39 -2.92 -15.71
CA ARG A 58 -10.31 -3.32 -14.65
C ARG A 58 -10.16 -2.38 -13.45
N GLU A 59 -8.93 -1.96 -13.12
CA GLU A 59 -8.65 -0.98 -12.07
C GLU A 59 -9.33 0.36 -12.36
N ALA A 60 -9.44 0.74 -13.64
CA ALA A 60 -10.17 1.92 -14.04
C ALA A 60 -11.71 1.71 -14.02
N ILE A 61 -12.21 0.67 -14.69
CA ILE A 61 -13.64 0.38 -14.82
C ILE A 61 -13.88 -1.14 -14.85
N PRO A 62 -14.32 -1.76 -13.74
CA PRO A 62 -14.43 -3.22 -13.64
C PRO A 62 -15.70 -3.78 -14.30
N ASN A 63 -16.76 -2.99 -14.42
CA ASN A 63 -18.05 -3.42 -14.94
C ASN A 63 -18.70 -2.35 -15.81
N TYR A 64 -19.37 -2.78 -16.89
CA TYR A 64 -20.15 -1.94 -17.77
C TYR A 64 -21.58 -2.48 -17.88
N LEU A 65 -22.55 -1.59 -17.83
CA LEU A 65 -23.96 -1.90 -18.09
C LEU A 65 -24.40 -1.14 -19.34
N LEU A 66 -24.30 -1.78 -20.50
CA LEU A 66 -24.62 -1.16 -21.78
C LEU A 66 -26.11 -1.25 -22.06
N ASN A 67 -26.74 -0.14 -22.42
CA ASN A 67 -28.07 -0.15 -23.03
C ASN A 67 -27.92 -0.26 -24.54
N ILE A 68 -28.28 -1.41 -25.09
CA ILE A 68 -28.18 -1.71 -26.51
C ILE A 68 -29.57 -1.69 -27.11
N THR A 69 -29.77 -0.86 -28.12
CA THR A 69 -31.01 -0.79 -28.89
C THR A 69 -30.82 -1.42 -30.25
N VAL A 70 -31.87 -2.06 -30.74
CA VAL A 70 -32.02 -2.45 -32.13
C VAL A 70 -33.21 -1.71 -32.73
N GLU A 71 -33.04 -1.17 -33.93
CA GLU A 71 -34.08 -0.48 -34.68
C GLU A 71 -34.18 -1.06 -36.08
N ASN A 72 -35.40 -1.31 -36.58
CA ASN A 72 -35.64 -1.67 -37.97
C ASN A 72 -36.93 -1.00 -38.45
N GLY A 73 -36.82 -0.11 -39.44
CA GLY A 73 -37.98 0.49 -40.10
C GLY A 73 -38.94 1.24 -39.16
N GLY A 74 -38.42 1.85 -38.08
CA GLY A 74 -39.19 2.57 -37.08
C GLY A 74 -39.69 1.73 -35.90
N GLN A 75 -39.50 0.41 -35.91
CA GLN A 75 -39.68 -0.44 -34.73
C GLN A 75 -38.37 -0.49 -33.93
N GLN A 76 -38.47 -0.35 -32.61
CA GLN A 76 -37.31 -0.36 -31.72
C GLN A 76 -37.51 -1.32 -30.56
N ASP A 77 -36.46 -2.04 -30.20
CA ASP A 77 -36.37 -2.82 -28.97
C ASP A 77 -35.01 -2.59 -28.30
N TRP A 78 -34.86 -3.00 -27.05
CA TRP A 78 -33.64 -2.78 -26.28
C TRP A 78 -33.36 -3.88 -25.27
N THR A 79 -32.09 -3.97 -24.88
CA THR A 79 -31.64 -4.88 -23.82
C THR A 79 -30.46 -4.29 -23.06
N LEU A 80 -30.19 -4.83 -21.88
CA LEU A 80 -29.02 -4.49 -21.08
C LEU A 80 -27.96 -5.59 -21.21
N ALA A 81 -26.76 -5.22 -21.61
CA ALA A 81 -25.60 -6.10 -21.57
C ALA A 81 -24.74 -5.75 -20.35
N ASN A 82 -24.67 -6.67 -19.38
CA ASN A 82 -23.76 -6.57 -18.25
C ASN A 82 -22.42 -7.22 -18.63
N ILE A 83 -21.36 -6.42 -18.63
CA ILE A 83 -20.02 -6.83 -19.02
C ILE A 83 -19.10 -6.67 -17.82
N SER A 84 -18.54 -7.79 -17.36
CA SER A 84 -17.51 -7.80 -16.32
C SER A 84 -16.13 -7.93 -16.97
N VAL A 85 -15.21 -7.06 -16.60
CA VAL A 85 -13.82 -7.12 -17.03
C VAL A 85 -13.09 -8.13 -16.16
N LEU A 86 -12.53 -9.17 -16.79
CA LEU A 86 -11.75 -10.17 -16.10
C LEU A 86 -10.33 -9.67 -15.84
N ASP A 87 -9.92 -9.82 -14.58
CA ASP A 87 -8.64 -9.41 -14.00
C ASP A 87 -7.43 -10.11 -14.63
N VAL A 88 -6.35 -9.36 -14.82
CA VAL A 88 -5.02 -9.82 -15.25
C VAL A 88 -3.98 -9.26 -14.30
N ASN A 89 -2.99 -10.07 -13.92
CA ASN A 89 -1.90 -9.67 -13.02
C ASN A 89 -0.94 -8.67 -13.68
N ASP A 90 -1.29 -7.38 -13.72
CA ASP A 90 -0.52 -6.32 -14.36
C ASP A 90 -0.12 -5.17 -13.42
N ASN A 91 -0.64 -5.16 -12.19
CA ASN A 91 -0.12 -4.33 -11.11
C ASN A 91 0.87 -5.11 -10.26
N LYS A 92 1.87 -4.41 -9.76
CA LYS A 92 2.82 -4.95 -8.78
C LYS A 92 2.52 -4.35 -7.42
N PRO A 93 2.86 -5.03 -6.31
CA PRO A 93 2.62 -4.47 -4.99
C PRO A 93 3.35 -3.14 -4.83
N LYS A 94 2.72 -2.16 -4.21
CA LYS A 94 3.27 -0.82 -3.92
C LYS A 94 3.33 -0.62 -2.42
N PHE A 95 4.52 -0.36 -1.89
CA PHE A 95 4.71 -0.09 -0.48
C PHE A 95 3.99 1.19 -0.06
N VAL A 96 3.32 1.13 1.09
CA VAL A 96 2.63 2.27 1.71
C VAL A 96 3.54 2.85 2.76
N PHE A 97 4.19 3.98 2.43
CA PHE A 97 5.07 4.68 3.37
C PHE A 97 4.25 5.60 4.26
N ASN A 98 4.26 5.33 5.57
CA ASN A 98 3.71 6.25 6.55
C ASN A 98 4.54 7.53 6.51
N LYS A 99 3.95 8.63 6.03
CA LYS A 99 4.55 9.97 6.07
C LYS A 99 4.59 10.46 7.51
N ILE A 100 5.55 9.97 8.29
CA ILE A 100 5.86 10.51 9.62
C ILE A 100 6.65 11.81 9.39
N GLY A 101 5.94 12.88 9.06
CA GLY A 101 6.58 14.08 8.55
C GLY A 101 5.61 14.93 7.75
N GLY A 102 5.20 16.08 8.29
CA GLY A 102 4.38 17.08 7.64
C GLY A 102 4.89 17.36 6.23
N GLU A 103 3.92 17.54 5.35
CA GLU A 103 4.11 17.83 3.94
C GLU A 103 5.19 18.89 3.74
N ARG A 104 6.37 18.51 3.25
CA ARG A 104 7.14 19.43 2.42
C ARG A 104 6.38 19.57 1.12
N LYS A 105 5.33 20.40 1.13
CA LYS A 105 4.78 20.93 -0.12
C LYS A 105 5.95 21.64 -0.79
N ASN A 106 6.37 21.13 -1.95
CA ASN A 106 7.36 21.72 -2.88
C ASN A 106 8.81 21.23 -2.83
N GLU A 107 9.05 19.95 -2.55
CA GLU A 107 10.30 19.31 -3.01
C GLU A 107 9.95 18.03 -3.79
N LYS A 108 9.96 18.13 -5.13
CA LYS A 108 10.29 16.98 -5.99
C LYS A 108 11.75 16.62 -5.74
N LEU A 109 12.06 16.12 -4.54
CA LEU A 109 13.33 15.50 -4.28
C LEU A 109 13.12 14.02 -4.56
N GLY A 110 13.84 13.48 -5.53
CA GLY A 110 13.83 12.05 -5.87
C GLY A 110 14.44 11.19 -4.77
N THR A 111 13.98 11.34 -3.53
CA THR A 111 14.30 10.45 -2.42
C THR A 111 13.54 9.16 -2.64
N GLU A 112 14.26 8.08 -2.91
CA GLU A 112 13.74 6.72 -2.82
C GLU A 112 13.04 6.57 -1.47
N GLU A 113 11.72 6.41 -1.49
CA GLU A 113 10.92 6.28 -0.28
C GLU A 113 11.44 5.07 0.50
N SER A 114 11.76 5.29 1.78
CA SER A 114 12.42 4.32 2.66
C SER A 114 11.62 4.19 3.94
N PHE A 115 11.51 2.97 4.46
CA PHE A 115 10.94 2.75 5.78
C PHE A 115 11.97 3.04 6.88
N PHE A 116 11.51 3.65 7.97
CA PHE A 116 12.31 3.89 9.17
C PHE A 116 11.67 3.12 10.33
N ALA A 117 12.35 2.07 10.77
CA ALA A 117 11.88 1.23 11.86
C ALA A 117 12.74 1.47 13.10
N VAL A 118 12.09 1.48 14.27
CA VAL A 118 12.74 1.60 15.57
C VAL A 118 12.73 0.23 16.23
N LEU A 119 13.91 -0.24 16.65
CA LEU A 119 14.08 -1.45 17.43
C LEU A 119 14.55 -1.08 18.85
N PRO A 120 13.68 -1.13 19.87
CA PRO A 120 14.10 -0.92 21.26
C PRO A 120 15.19 -1.90 21.69
N ILE A 121 16.21 -1.43 22.44
CA ILE A 121 17.35 -2.25 22.88
C ILE A 121 16.94 -3.43 23.77
N GLU A 122 15.82 -3.30 24.48
CA GLU A 122 15.21 -4.32 25.31
C GLU A 122 14.41 -5.38 24.53
N THR A 123 14.28 -5.22 23.21
CA THR A 123 13.53 -6.17 22.37
C THR A 123 14.22 -7.53 22.36
N MET A 124 13.45 -8.55 22.73
CA MET A 124 13.92 -9.94 22.74
C MET A 124 13.92 -10.54 21.34
N ALA A 125 14.68 -11.62 21.17
CA ALA A 125 14.63 -12.41 19.94
C ALA A 125 13.19 -12.87 19.63
N ASN A 126 12.83 -12.83 18.35
CA ASN A 126 11.54 -13.19 17.76
C ASN A 126 10.35 -12.28 18.12
N GLN A 127 10.56 -11.23 18.91
CA GLN A 127 9.52 -10.25 19.22
C GLN A 127 9.22 -9.36 17.99
N ARG A 128 7.94 -9.18 17.66
CA ARG A 128 7.52 -8.26 16.58
C ARG A 128 7.75 -6.82 17.01
N PHE A 129 8.31 -5.99 16.14
CA PHE A 129 8.64 -4.60 16.46
C PHE A 129 8.21 -3.56 15.43
N TYR A 130 7.95 -3.97 14.19
CA TYR A 130 7.57 -3.04 13.12
C TYR A 130 6.73 -3.75 12.07
N LYS A 131 5.76 -3.04 11.46
CA LYS A 131 4.91 -3.59 10.41
C LYS A 131 5.11 -2.82 9.10
N ILE A 132 5.43 -3.56 8.05
CA ILE A 132 5.49 -3.04 6.69
C ILE A 132 4.17 -3.33 5.99
N THR A 133 3.74 -2.40 5.15
CA THR A 133 2.50 -2.50 4.39
C THR A 133 2.76 -2.20 2.92
N ALA A 134 2.15 -2.99 2.05
CA ALA A 134 2.05 -2.77 0.62
C ALA A 134 0.62 -3.07 0.17
N GLU A 135 0.26 -2.52 -0.98
CA GLU A 135 -1.06 -2.68 -1.61
C GLU A 135 -0.87 -3.05 -3.08
N ASP A 136 -1.71 -3.93 -3.60
CA ASP A 136 -1.76 -4.26 -5.01
C ASP A 136 -3.08 -3.77 -5.61
N GLY A 137 -3.02 -3.31 -6.87
CA GLY A 137 -4.17 -2.74 -7.58
C GLY A 137 -5.11 -3.79 -8.15
N ASP A 138 -4.61 -5.00 -8.40
CA ASP A 138 -5.36 -6.09 -9.04
C ASP A 138 -6.57 -6.54 -8.18
N GLU A 139 -7.44 -7.39 -8.73
CA GLU A 139 -8.69 -7.78 -8.07
C GLU A 139 -8.47 -8.37 -6.66
N PRO A 140 -9.14 -7.83 -5.62
CA PRO A 140 -8.95 -8.26 -4.24
C PRO A 140 -9.50 -9.67 -4.02
N GLY A 141 -8.79 -10.45 -3.19
CA GLY A 141 -9.24 -11.79 -2.78
C GLY A 141 -8.85 -12.90 -3.76
N ASN A 142 -8.09 -12.59 -4.81
CA ASN A 142 -7.44 -13.56 -5.67
C ASN A 142 -5.90 -13.48 -5.51
N GLY A 143 -5.16 -14.34 -6.21
CA GLY A 143 -3.70 -14.40 -6.12
C GLY A 143 -2.97 -13.18 -6.69
N ASN A 144 -3.61 -12.44 -7.61
CA ASN A 144 -2.98 -11.31 -8.29
C ASN A 144 -2.75 -10.13 -7.33
N SER A 145 -3.63 -9.97 -6.33
CA SER A 145 -3.46 -8.96 -5.27
C SER A 145 -2.95 -9.52 -3.93
N LEU A 146 -2.72 -10.84 -3.83
CA LEU A 146 -2.27 -11.46 -2.59
C LEU A 146 -0.76 -11.26 -2.39
N ILE A 147 -0.42 -10.39 -1.45
CA ILE A 147 0.97 -10.00 -1.18
C ILE A 147 1.66 -10.98 -0.24
N ASN A 148 2.83 -11.45 -0.66
CA ASN A 148 3.80 -12.15 0.16
C ASN A 148 5.06 -11.29 0.38
N TYR A 149 5.41 -11.08 1.64
CA TYR A 149 6.61 -10.35 2.03
C TYR A 149 7.83 -11.27 2.22
N SER A 150 9.01 -10.76 1.89
CA SER A 150 10.29 -11.40 2.20
C SER A 150 11.39 -10.36 2.40
N ILE A 151 12.51 -10.76 3.00
CA ILE A 151 13.71 -9.93 3.11
C ILE A 151 14.67 -10.36 2.00
N ASP A 152 15.21 -9.39 1.27
CA ASP A 152 16.30 -9.63 0.33
C ASP A 152 17.59 -9.88 1.11
N THR A 153 18.03 -11.14 1.12
CA THR A 153 19.25 -11.56 1.81
C THR A 153 20.50 -11.40 0.96
N GLU A 154 20.37 -11.13 -0.34
CA GLU A 154 21.49 -11.05 -1.29
C GLU A 154 21.93 -9.59 -1.51
N GLU A 155 21.00 -8.64 -1.49
CA GLU A 155 21.26 -7.22 -1.81
C GLU A 155 21.52 -6.34 -0.57
N THR A 156 21.63 -6.91 0.62
CA THR A 156 21.99 -6.13 1.82
C THR A 156 23.44 -5.65 1.77
N THR A 157 23.64 -4.35 1.60
CA THR A 157 24.95 -3.64 1.66
C THR A 157 25.77 -3.91 2.93
N GLN A 158 25.17 -4.53 3.94
CA GLN A 158 25.83 -5.19 5.07
C GLN A 158 25.42 -6.67 5.02
N GLY A 159 26.15 -7.51 4.27
CA GLY A 159 25.75 -8.87 3.83
C GLY A 159 25.31 -9.92 4.89
N GLU A 160 25.14 -9.52 6.15
CA GLU A 160 24.56 -10.32 7.23
C GLU A 160 23.24 -9.75 7.77
N ALA A 161 22.94 -8.46 7.52
CA ALA A 161 21.78 -7.77 8.08
C ALA A 161 20.46 -8.45 7.70
N GLY A 162 20.30 -8.85 6.42
CA GLY A 162 19.10 -9.58 5.98
C GLY A 162 18.91 -10.92 6.71
N ASN A 163 20.00 -11.53 7.19
CA ASN A 163 19.96 -12.79 7.94
C ASN A 163 19.67 -12.59 9.43
N LEU A 164 19.78 -11.36 9.96
CA LEU A 164 19.54 -11.05 11.37
C LEU A 164 18.08 -10.74 11.70
N PHE A 165 17.26 -10.51 10.66
CA PHE A 165 15.83 -10.21 10.79
C PHE A 165 14.99 -11.24 10.05
N GLY A 166 13.74 -11.38 10.47
CA GLY A 166 12.70 -12.07 9.70
C GLY A 166 11.51 -11.15 9.47
N ILE A 167 10.73 -11.47 8.45
CA ILE A 167 9.47 -10.81 8.13
C ILE A 167 8.37 -11.85 7.97
N ASP A 168 7.18 -11.51 8.45
CA ASP A 168 6.03 -12.39 8.31
C ASP A 168 5.50 -12.25 6.88
N PRO A 169 5.42 -13.34 6.11
CA PRO A 169 5.07 -13.25 4.71
C PRO A 169 3.63 -12.74 4.49
N GLN A 170 2.73 -12.86 5.48
CA GLN A 170 1.34 -12.44 5.34
C GLN A 170 1.09 -11.09 6.03
N SER A 171 1.61 -10.89 7.24
CA SER A 171 1.33 -9.68 8.02
C SER A 171 2.30 -8.54 7.74
N GLY A 172 3.48 -8.82 7.16
CA GLY A 172 4.55 -7.84 6.95
C GLY A 172 5.25 -7.40 8.25
N GLU A 173 5.04 -8.11 9.36
CA GLU A 173 5.67 -7.78 10.64
C GLU A 173 7.10 -8.30 10.72
N LEU A 174 8.02 -7.41 11.11
CA LEU A 174 9.43 -7.70 11.31
C LEU A 174 9.71 -8.20 12.73
N TRP A 175 10.68 -9.11 12.85
CA TRP A 175 11.28 -9.53 14.12
C TRP A 175 12.80 -9.66 14.03
N PRO A 176 13.53 -9.43 15.13
CA PRO A 176 14.95 -9.74 15.19
C PRO A 176 15.15 -11.23 15.51
N LYS A 177 16.14 -11.89 14.92
CA LYS A 177 16.48 -13.30 15.24
C LYS A 177 17.29 -13.44 16.54
N LYS A 178 17.84 -12.34 17.04
CA LYS A 178 18.65 -12.23 18.26
C LYS A 178 18.12 -11.07 19.12
N GLY A 179 18.58 -10.97 20.37
CA GLY A 179 18.27 -9.80 21.21
C GLY A 179 18.79 -8.51 20.57
N ALA A 180 18.07 -7.41 20.73
CA ALA A 180 18.47 -6.12 20.16
C ALA A 180 19.80 -5.61 20.76
N ASP A 181 20.11 -5.96 22.01
CA ASP A 181 21.38 -5.72 22.67
C ASP A 181 22.57 -6.43 22.00
N GLU A 182 22.39 -7.67 21.57
CA GLU A 182 23.38 -8.42 20.79
C GLU A 182 23.51 -7.81 19.38
N LEU A 183 22.39 -7.46 18.75
CA LEU A 183 22.39 -6.83 17.43
C LEU A 183 23.08 -5.45 17.43
N ALA A 184 22.95 -4.67 18.49
CA ALA A 184 23.65 -3.40 18.66
C ALA A 184 25.17 -3.58 18.64
N GLN A 185 25.66 -4.61 19.34
CA GLN A 185 27.09 -4.97 19.38
C GLN A 185 27.60 -5.42 17.99
N ILE A 186 26.78 -6.19 17.25
CA ILE A 186 27.11 -6.64 15.89
C ILE A 186 27.21 -5.45 14.91
N SER A 187 26.23 -4.54 14.95
CA SER A 187 26.17 -3.38 14.04
C SER A 187 27.33 -2.40 14.26
N LYS A 188 27.77 -2.22 15.52
CA LYS A 188 28.69 -1.15 15.98
C LYS A 188 28.19 0.28 15.75
N LYS A 189 27.17 0.48 14.91
CA LYS A 189 26.57 1.77 14.56
C LYS A 189 25.12 1.91 15.03
N ASN A 190 24.60 0.90 15.75
CA ASN A 190 23.20 0.83 16.19
C ASN A 190 22.18 1.01 15.06
N PHE A 191 22.52 0.62 13.83
CA PHE A 191 21.56 0.58 12.74
C PHE A 191 21.84 -0.57 11.78
N PHE A 192 20.78 -1.00 11.11
CA PHE A 192 20.81 -1.95 10.01
C PHE A 192 20.06 -1.37 8.82
N ARG A 193 20.49 -1.75 7.62
CA ARG A 193 19.74 -1.51 6.39
C ARG A 193 19.41 -2.86 5.77
N ILE A 194 18.12 -3.09 5.57
CA ILE A 194 17.60 -4.26 4.87
C ILE A 194 16.76 -3.82 3.68
N THR A 195 16.58 -4.70 2.72
CA THR A 195 15.63 -4.49 1.62
C THR A 195 14.50 -5.50 1.80
N VAL A 196 13.25 -5.01 1.81
CA VAL A 196 12.07 -5.86 1.87
C VAL A 196 11.46 -5.95 0.48
N ILE A 197 11.06 -7.16 0.11
CA ILE A 197 10.42 -7.49 -1.15
C ILE A 197 8.95 -7.78 -0.85
N ALA A 198 8.05 -7.20 -1.63
CA ALA A 198 6.65 -7.57 -1.67
C ALA A 198 6.34 -8.11 -3.06
N CYS A 199 5.82 -9.33 -3.14
CA CYS A 199 5.41 -9.96 -4.39
C CYS A 199 3.94 -10.37 -4.33
N ASP A 200 3.22 -10.26 -5.44
CA ASP A 200 1.94 -10.93 -5.62
C ASP A 200 2.09 -12.47 -5.62
N ASN A 201 0.97 -13.19 -5.66
CA ASN A 201 0.96 -14.64 -5.75
C ASN A 201 -0.15 -15.18 -6.70
N PRO A 202 -0.09 -14.87 -8.02
CA PRO A 202 -1.12 -15.19 -9.01
C PRO A 202 -1.31 -16.70 -9.28
N GLY A 203 -0.57 -17.57 -8.59
CA GLY A 203 -0.59 -19.02 -8.74
C GLY A 203 0.56 -19.58 -9.58
N GLU A 204 0.68 -20.91 -9.60
CA GLU A 204 1.68 -21.60 -10.41
C GLU A 204 1.39 -21.37 -11.90
N GLN A 205 2.42 -21.04 -12.69
CA GLN A 205 2.39 -20.67 -14.13
C GLN A 205 2.09 -19.21 -14.51
N LYS A 206 1.72 -18.34 -13.57
CA LYS A 206 1.65 -16.90 -13.84
C LYS A 206 2.91 -16.18 -13.36
N ARG A 207 3.29 -15.11 -14.06
CA ARG A 207 4.45 -14.29 -13.69
C ARG A 207 4.12 -13.51 -12.43
N ARG A 208 4.93 -13.70 -11.39
CA ARG A 208 4.87 -12.86 -10.18
C ARG A 208 5.43 -11.47 -10.45
N LEU A 209 4.78 -10.45 -9.94
CA LEU A 209 5.26 -9.07 -9.93
C LEU A 209 5.65 -8.68 -8.52
N CYS A 210 6.80 -8.02 -8.40
CA CYS A 210 7.39 -7.67 -7.11
C CYS A 210 7.88 -6.22 -7.09
N SER A 211 7.88 -5.64 -5.89
CA SER A 211 8.55 -4.38 -5.58
C SER A 211 9.55 -4.56 -4.44
N ARG A 212 10.49 -3.62 -4.32
CA ARG A 212 11.52 -3.58 -3.29
C ARG A 212 11.46 -2.24 -2.58
N ALA A 213 11.62 -2.25 -1.26
CA ALA A 213 11.75 -1.05 -0.46
C ALA A 213 12.90 -1.17 0.56
N PRO A 214 13.79 -0.17 0.64
CA PRO A 214 14.79 -0.12 1.70
C PRO A 214 14.14 0.18 3.05
N VAL A 215 14.64 -0.48 4.09
CA VAL A 215 14.23 -0.32 5.49
C VAL A 215 15.48 -0.02 6.31
N SER A 216 15.50 1.15 6.94
CA SER A 216 16.51 1.53 7.92
C SER A 216 16.00 1.22 9.32
N ILE A 217 16.62 0.25 9.99
CA ILE A 217 16.28 -0.16 11.35
C ILE A 217 17.28 0.50 12.30
N SER A 218 16.82 1.37 13.18
CA SER A 218 17.66 2.01 14.20
C SER A 218 17.42 1.35 15.56
N ILE A 219 18.48 0.88 16.20
CA ILE A 219 18.44 0.33 17.55
C ILE A 219 18.57 1.47 18.54
N LEU A 220 17.56 1.63 19.40
CA LEU A 220 17.52 2.72 20.35
C LEU A 220 17.53 2.21 21.79
N ASP A 221 18.31 2.91 22.60
CA ASP A 221 18.32 2.76 24.05
C ASP A 221 17.80 4.06 24.72
N ASP A 222 17.77 4.07 26.05
CA ASP A 222 17.30 5.21 26.84
C ASP A 222 18.03 6.54 26.57
N ARG A 223 19.23 6.53 25.98
CA ARG A 223 19.96 7.76 25.64
C ARG A 223 19.38 8.47 24.42
N HIS A 224 18.58 7.77 23.61
CA HIS A 224 17.89 8.29 22.43
C HIS A 224 16.45 8.70 22.72
N ARG A 225 16.00 8.49 23.97
CA ARG A 225 14.65 8.78 24.43
C ARG A 225 14.66 10.05 25.27
N PHE A 226 13.59 10.82 25.14
CA PHE A 226 13.27 11.89 26.05
C PHE A 226 11.78 11.87 26.35
N VAL A 227 11.44 12.40 27.51
CA VAL A 227 10.11 12.28 28.08
C VAL A 227 9.45 13.64 28.07
N LEU A 228 8.27 13.74 27.47
CA LEU A 228 7.40 14.90 27.58
C LEU A 228 6.26 14.58 28.53
N ILE A 229 5.99 15.50 29.44
CA ILE A 229 4.94 15.38 30.45
C ILE A 229 3.89 16.43 30.15
N PHE A 230 2.66 16.00 29.99
CA PHE A 230 1.48 16.83 29.77
C PHE A 230 0.66 16.83 31.05
N SER A 231 0.29 18.02 31.51
CA SER A 231 -0.56 18.19 32.69
C SER A 231 -1.94 18.62 32.23
N GLY A 232 -2.98 17.95 32.72
CA GLY A 232 -4.38 18.32 32.46
C GLY A 232 -4.98 17.82 31.14
N GLU A 233 -4.31 16.95 30.40
CA GLU A 233 -4.86 16.25 29.22
C GLU A 233 -4.87 14.73 29.43
N SER A 234 -5.87 14.02 28.87
CA SER A 234 -5.94 12.56 28.89
C SER A 234 -5.05 11.92 27.81
N ALA A 235 -4.71 10.63 27.97
CA ALA A 235 -3.89 9.91 26.99
C ALA A 235 -4.54 9.86 25.60
N GLU A 236 -5.87 9.77 25.53
CA GLU A 236 -6.62 9.83 24.27
C GLU A 236 -6.53 11.20 23.61
N GLN A 237 -6.62 12.28 24.39
CA GLN A 237 -6.50 13.65 23.87
C GLN A 237 -5.10 13.89 23.28
N ILE A 238 -4.06 13.46 23.99
CA ILE A 238 -2.68 13.55 23.51
C ILE A 238 -2.47 12.71 22.25
N LYS A 239 -3.04 11.51 22.20
CA LYS A 239 -2.99 10.65 21.02
C LYS A 239 -3.63 11.33 19.80
N HIS A 240 -4.73 12.07 19.99
CA HIS A 240 -5.33 12.85 18.91
C HIS A 240 -4.46 14.05 18.47
N GLN A 241 -3.61 14.58 19.35
CA GLN A 241 -2.70 15.69 19.07
C GLN A 241 -1.29 15.26 18.62
N GLU A 242 -1.02 13.95 18.46
CA GLU A 242 0.30 13.39 18.13
C GLU A 242 0.99 14.13 16.97
N LYS A 243 0.26 14.44 15.90
CA LYS A 243 0.81 15.14 14.74
C LYS A 243 1.27 16.57 15.07
N GLU A 244 0.53 17.28 15.92
CA GLU A 244 0.86 18.64 16.34
C GLU A 244 2.06 18.65 17.29
N ILE A 245 2.14 17.68 18.18
CA ILE A 245 3.29 17.46 19.07
C ILE A 245 4.55 17.22 18.23
N LEU A 246 4.51 16.26 17.29
CA LEU A 246 5.63 15.96 16.41
C LEU A 246 6.03 17.17 15.55
N ASN A 247 5.07 17.94 15.03
CA ASN A 247 5.35 19.16 14.28
C ASN A 247 6.04 20.23 15.14
N SER A 248 5.66 20.36 16.40
CA SER A 248 6.24 21.31 17.36
C SER A 248 7.66 20.92 17.78
N LEU A 249 7.99 19.62 17.72
CA LEU A 249 9.33 19.12 18.02
C LEU A 249 10.31 19.28 16.87
N ARG A 250 9.84 19.26 15.61
CA ARG A 250 10.72 19.34 14.42
C ARG A 250 11.73 20.50 14.42
N PRO A 251 11.38 21.74 14.84
CA PRO A 251 12.36 22.83 14.87
C PRO A 251 13.53 22.59 15.84
N PHE A 252 13.35 21.71 16.82
CA PHE A 252 14.34 21.36 17.84
C PHE A 252 15.11 20.08 17.49
N THR A 253 14.78 19.43 16.38
CA THR A 253 15.47 18.26 15.86
C THR A 253 16.41 18.64 14.71
N PHE A 254 17.43 17.82 14.46
CA PHE A 254 18.33 18.05 13.32
C PHE A 254 17.57 17.94 11.99
N PRO A 255 18.04 18.57 10.91
CA PRO A 255 17.38 18.53 9.59
C PRO A 255 17.14 17.12 9.03
N CYS A 256 17.86 16.12 9.55
CA CYS A 256 17.77 14.71 9.14
C CYS A 256 17.14 13.79 10.21
N SER A 257 16.63 14.32 11.33
CA SER A 257 15.96 13.51 12.34
C SER A 257 14.44 13.71 12.31
N ASN A 258 13.72 12.59 12.26
CA ASN A 258 12.28 12.54 12.40
C ASN A 258 11.95 12.05 13.80
N PRO A 259 11.39 12.90 14.68
CA PRO A 259 10.92 12.42 15.97
C PRO A 259 9.74 11.48 15.78
N ILE A 260 9.68 10.42 16.60
CA ILE A 260 8.60 9.43 16.60
C ILE A 260 8.10 9.30 18.04
N ILE A 261 6.78 9.21 18.22
CA ILE A 261 6.21 8.87 19.53
C ILE A 261 6.27 7.36 19.68
N GLU A 262 7.03 6.90 20.68
CA GLU A 262 7.21 5.47 20.92
C GLU A 262 6.01 4.87 21.66
N ARG A 263 5.52 5.58 22.69
CA ARG A 263 4.34 5.21 23.48
C ARG A 263 3.76 6.40 24.23
N ILE A 264 2.49 6.29 24.60
CA ILE A 264 1.78 7.23 25.46
C ILE A 264 1.33 6.44 26.70
N GLU A 265 1.79 6.86 27.87
CA GLU A 265 1.51 6.19 29.14
C GLU A 265 0.78 7.13 30.11
N VAL A 266 -0.09 6.58 30.95
CA VAL A 266 -0.72 7.28 32.08
C VAL A 266 0.07 6.94 33.34
N GLU A 267 0.46 7.95 34.12
CA GLU A 267 1.17 7.71 35.37
C GLU A 267 0.20 7.27 36.47
N GLU A 268 0.29 6.01 36.90
CA GLU A 268 -0.30 5.53 38.15
C GLU A 268 0.76 5.61 39.27
N GLY A 269 0.85 6.75 39.98
CA GLY A 269 1.56 6.80 41.27
C GLY A 269 2.80 7.70 41.44
N GLY A 270 2.98 8.77 40.66
CA GLY A 270 3.75 9.96 41.08
C GLY A 270 5.29 9.85 41.23
N ASP A 271 5.98 8.96 40.51
CA ASP A 271 7.46 8.90 40.50
C ASP A 271 8.09 9.12 39.10
N ILE A 272 7.76 10.26 38.49
CA ILE A 272 8.40 10.82 37.27
C ILE A 272 9.94 10.84 37.35
N LYS A 273 10.55 10.85 38.55
CA LYS A 273 12.01 10.95 38.74
C LYS A 273 12.77 9.75 38.16
N LYS A 274 12.13 8.59 38.00
CA LYS A 274 12.73 7.42 37.34
C LYS A 274 13.08 7.70 35.87
N TYR A 275 12.33 8.60 35.22
CA TYR A 275 12.39 8.85 33.78
C TYR A 275 13.23 10.09 33.41
N LEU A 276 13.44 11.03 34.34
CA LEU A 276 14.22 12.27 34.12
C LEU A 276 15.75 12.12 34.20
N LYS A 277 16.28 10.90 34.39
CA LYS A 277 17.63 10.74 34.95
C LYS A 277 18.82 10.86 33.98
N ARG A 278 18.66 10.94 32.66
CA ARG A 278 19.82 10.82 31.74
C ARG A 278 19.68 11.63 30.44
N SER A 279 20.04 12.91 30.49
CA SER A 279 20.44 13.67 29.29
C SER A 279 21.76 14.39 29.57
N LYS A 280 22.87 13.65 29.38
CA LYS A 280 24.22 14.20 29.32
C LYS A 280 25.03 13.33 28.37
N GLU A 281 25.00 13.64 27.08
CA GLU A 281 26.17 13.66 26.19
C GLU A 281 25.76 14.08 24.78
N ARG A 282 26.74 14.58 24.03
CA ARG A 282 26.59 15.17 22.69
C ARG A 282 26.83 14.11 21.62
N ASN A 283 25.90 14.04 20.67
CA ASN A 283 26.06 14.03 19.20
C ASN A 283 25.09 13.03 18.54
N GLU A 284 24.33 13.55 17.57
CA GLU A 284 23.42 12.85 16.64
C GLU A 284 22.42 11.84 17.26
N TYR A 285 21.23 12.32 17.63
CA TYR A 285 20.16 11.48 18.16
C TYR A 285 18.93 11.51 17.24
N LEU A 286 18.37 10.33 16.96
CA LEU A 286 16.95 10.19 16.64
C LEU A 286 16.19 10.34 17.97
N VAL A 287 15.21 11.23 17.96
CA VAL A 287 14.60 11.79 19.15
C VAL A 287 13.24 11.10 19.33
N ASN A 288 13.22 10.01 20.09
CA ASN A 288 11.99 9.27 20.38
C ASN A 288 11.32 9.81 21.62
N VAL A 289 10.06 10.19 21.45
CA VAL A 289 9.25 10.84 22.48
C VAL A 289 8.43 9.79 23.20
N ILE A 290 8.52 9.78 24.52
CA ILE A 290 7.49 9.13 25.35
C ILE A 290 6.63 10.25 25.93
N LEU A 291 5.32 10.21 25.67
CA LEU A 291 4.37 11.20 26.18
C LEU A 291 3.72 10.63 27.45
N TYR A 292 3.78 11.39 28.55
CA TYR A 292 3.12 11.05 29.81
C TYR A 292 2.00 12.04 30.12
N THR A 293 0.95 11.53 30.75
CA THR A 293 -0.09 12.35 31.39
C THR A 293 0.12 12.34 32.91
N ALA A 294 0.17 13.53 33.51
CA ALA A 294 0.13 13.70 34.96
C ALA A 294 -1.27 14.16 35.37
N ASN A 295 -1.93 13.36 36.23
CA ASN A 295 -3.18 13.74 36.92
C ASN A 295 -2.88 14.49 38.21
#